data_AF-A0A2T3B6M3-F1
#
_entry.id   AF-A0A2T3B6M3-F1
#
_cell.length_a   1.000
_cell.length_b   1.000
_cell.length_c   1.000
_cell.angle_alpha   90.00
_cell.angle_beta   90.00
_cell.angle_gamma   90.00
#
_symmetry.space_group_name_H-M   'P 1'
#
loop_
_entity.id
_entity.type
_entity.pdbx_description
1 polymer ?
#
loop_
_entity_poly.entity_id
_entity_poly.type
_entity_poly.pdbx_seq_one_letter_code
_entity_poly.pdbx_strand_id
1 'polypeptide(L)'
;KLRTASDVLNRLRYDSRYKIDEFVVGYKDRHTLRIMEKPAAEWAKDTTDEEFIPEHRIEYFKQYSPGGNQEILWDKSSRLDRIFQHGGNRRD
;
A
#
# COMPACT_ATOMS: atom_id res chain seq x y z
N LYS A 1 0.67 13.29 10.71
CA LYS A 1 -0.53 12.41 10.62
C LYS A 1 -0.16 11.22 9.76
N LEU A 2 -0.49 9.99 10.17
CA LEU A 2 -0.32 8.81 9.31
C LEU A 2 -1.42 8.84 8.26
N ARG A 3 -1.06 8.69 6.98
CA ARG A 3 -2.05 8.62 5.89
C ARG A 3 -2.79 7.29 5.95
N THR A 4 -4.03 7.25 5.49
CA THR A 4 -4.78 5.98 5.42
C THR A 4 -4.26 5.14 4.26
N ALA A 5 -4.51 3.83 4.31
CA ALA A 5 -4.14 2.93 3.23
C ALA A 5 -4.76 3.33 1.88
N SER A 6 -5.99 3.85 1.87
CA SER A 6 -6.63 4.39 0.68
C SER A 6 -5.85 5.56 0.08
N ASP A 7 -5.32 6.46 0.91
CA ASP A 7 -4.56 7.63 0.44
C ASP A 7 -3.22 7.19 -0.17
N VAL A 8 -2.57 6.19 0.45
CA VAL A 8 -1.36 5.55 -0.08
C VAL A 8 -1.65 4.85 -1.41
N LEU A 9 -2.70 4.04 -1.49
CA LEU A 9 -3.08 3.34 -2.71
C LEU A 9 -3.40 4.33 -3.85
N ASN A 10 -4.14 5.39 -3.53
CA ASN A 10 -4.45 6.46 -4.47
C ASN A 10 -3.18 7.14 -4.98
N ARG A 11 -2.22 7.40 -4.08
CA ARG A 11 -0.90 7.93 -4.45
C ARG A 11 -0.18 6.99 -5.40
N LEU A 12 -0.07 5.71 -5.08
CA LEU A 12 0.58 4.71 -5.93
C LEU A 12 -0.08 4.58 -7.31
N ARG A 13 -1.40 4.75 -7.37
CA ARG A 13 -2.20 4.66 -8.61
C ARG A 13 -2.03 5.87 -9.52
N TYR A 14 -2.01 7.08 -8.96
CA TYR A 14 -2.03 8.33 -9.73
C TYR A 14 -0.67 9.03 -9.82
N ASP A 15 0.26 8.76 -8.91
CA ASP A 15 1.59 9.37 -8.93
C ASP A 15 2.54 8.58 -9.84
N SER A 16 2.91 9.18 -10.97
CA SER A 16 3.80 8.57 -11.96
C SER A 16 5.23 8.29 -11.46
N ARG A 17 5.61 8.77 -10.26
CA ARG A 17 6.91 8.44 -9.63
C ARG A 17 6.93 7.03 -9.07
N TYR A 18 5.75 6.47 -8.78
CA TYR A 18 5.61 5.13 -8.25
C TYR A 18 4.93 4.24 -9.29
N LYS A 19 5.39 3.00 -9.41
CA LYS A 19 4.76 1.99 -10.27
C LYS A 19 3.97 1.05 -9.38
N ILE A 20 2.65 1.18 -9.31
CA ILE A 20 1.79 0.32 -8.49
C ILE A 20 1.99 -1.20 -8.74
N ASP A 21 2.48 -1.59 -9.91
CA ASP A 21 2.83 -2.96 -10.28
C ASP A 21 3.99 -3.53 -9.46
N GLU A 22 4.92 -2.67 -9.03
CA GLU A 22 6.02 -3.01 -8.14
C GLU A 22 5.59 -3.02 -6.66
N PHE A 23 4.30 -2.82 -6.34
CA PHE A 23 3.82 -2.78 -4.97
C PHE A 23 2.92 -3.97 -4.66
N VAL A 24 2.98 -4.39 -3.40
CA VAL A 24 2.15 -5.44 -2.80
C VAL A 24 1.50 -4.90 -1.55
N VAL A 25 0.25 -5.27 -1.39
CA VAL A 25 -0.62 -4.90 -0.28
C VAL A 25 -0.72 -6.09 0.65
N GLY A 26 -0.28 -5.91 1.90
CA GLY A 26 -0.54 -6.84 2.99
C GLY A 26 -1.87 -6.48 3.64
N TYR A 27 -2.89 -7.32 3.51
CA TYR A 27 -4.21 -7.11 4.11
C TYR A 27 -4.63 -8.26 4.99
N LYS A 28 -5.45 -7.97 6.00
CA LYS A 28 -6.02 -8.99 6.88
C LYS A 28 -7.29 -9.58 6.26
N ASP A 29 -7.25 -10.85 5.90
CA ASP A 29 -8.39 -11.56 5.32
C ASP A 29 -9.54 -11.71 6.34
N ARG A 30 -10.79 -11.67 5.84
CA ARG A 30 -11.99 -11.71 6.70
C ARG A 30 -12.30 -13.09 7.25
N HIS A 31 -11.94 -14.14 6.52
CA HIS A 31 -12.27 -15.51 6.87
C HIS A 31 -11.19 -16.14 7.73
N THR A 32 -9.93 -15.87 7.41
CA THR A 32 -8.77 -16.51 8.04
C THR A 32 -8.09 -15.62 9.07
N LEU A 33 -8.39 -14.31 9.10
CA LEU A 33 -7.70 -13.29 9.92
C LEU A 33 -6.17 -13.30 9.74
N ARG A 34 -5.66 -13.94 8.68
CA ARG A 34 -4.25 -13.96 8.32
C ARG A 34 -3.93 -12.78 7.43
N ILE A 35 -2.66 -12.38 7.46
CA ILE A 35 -2.14 -11.41 6.51
C ILE A 35 -1.94 -12.12 5.18
N MET A 36 -2.59 -11.61 4.14
CA MET A 36 -2.43 -12.02 2.76
C MET A 36 -1.78 -10.90 1.98
N GLU A 37 -0.97 -11.29 1.01
CA GLU A 37 -0.23 -10.38 0.13
C GLU A 37 -0.84 -10.47 -1.27
N LYS A 38 -1.29 -9.34 -1.81
CA LYS A 38 -1.80 -9.24 -3.19
C LYS A 38 -1.14 -8.05 -3.88
N PRO A 39 -0.85 -8.11 -5.20
CA PRO A 39 -0.30 -6.97 -5.92
C PRO A 39 -1.21 -5.75 -5.76
N ALA A 40 -0.64 -4.58 -5.48
CA ALA A 40 -1.41 -3.34 -5.31
C ALA A 40 -2.16 -2.97 -6.58
N ALA A 41 -1.58 -3.29 -7.74
CA ALA A 41 -2.21 -3.10 -9.04
C ALA A 41 -3.49 -3.93 -9.19
N GLU A 42 -3.43 -5.20 -8.76
CA GLU A 42 -4.59 -6.11 -8.75
C GLU A 42 -5.62 -5.63 -7.73
N TRP A 43 -5.19 -5.29 -6.51
CA TRP A 43 -6.08 -4.75 -5.47
C TRP A 43 -6.85 -3.51 -5.95
N ALA A 44 -6.19 -2.58 -6.63
CA ALA A 44 -6.83 -1.38 -7.16
C ALA A 44 -7.89 -1.66 -8.24
N LYS A 45 -7.82 -2.82 -8.92
CA LYS A 45 -8.81 -3.28 -9.91
C LYS A 45 -9.97 -4.05 -9.25
N ASP A 46 -9.66 -4.88 -8.25
CA ASP A 46 -10.57 -5.77 -7.51
C ASP A 46 -11.66 -5.03 -6.70
N THR A 47 -11.48 -3.73 -6.47
CA THR A 47 -12.41 -2.86 -5.70
C THR A 47 -13.83 -2.75 -6.25
N THR A 48 -14.17 -3.42 -7.35
CA THR A 48 -15.51 -3.40 -7.98
C THR A 48 -16.34 -4.67 -7.73
N ASP A 49 -15.80 -5.67 -7.03
CA ASP A 49 -16.48 -6.95 -6.78
C ASP A 49 -17.31 -6.99 -5.49
N GLU A 50 -18.36 -7.82 -5.47
CA GLU A 50 -19.29 -7.99 -4.34
C GLU A 50 -18.62 -8.61 -3.09
N GLU A 51 -17.42 -9.17 -3.23
CA GLU A 51 -16.55 -9.61 -2.13
C GLU A 51 -15.53 -8.54 -1.66
N PHE A 52 -15.89 -7.27 -1.80
CA PHE A 52 -15.05 -6.13 -1.45
C PHE A 52 -14.40 -6.24 -0.06
N ILE A 53 -13.07 -6.44 -0.04
CA ILE A 53 -12.28 -6.33 1.19
C ILE A 53 -11.91 -4.85 1.34
N PRO A 54 -12.43 -4.16 2.37
CA PRO A 54 -12.23 -2.73 2.49
C PRO A 54 -10.78 -2.36 2.81
N GLU A 55 -10.31 -1.26 2.23
CA GLU A 55 -8.93 -0.76 2.31
C GLU A 55 -8.42 -0.54 3.73
N HIS A 56 -9.31 -0.33 4.71
CA HIS A 56 -8.91 -0.20 6.12
C HIS A 56 -8.32 -1.48 6.73
N ARG A 57 -8.49 -2.63 6.06
CA ARG A 57 -7.89 -3.92 6.42
C ARG A 57 -6.46 -4.09 5.92
N ILE A 58 -5.97 -3.13 5.13
CA ILE A 58 -4.57 -3.08 4.73
C ILE A 58 -3.73 -2.74 5.98
N GLU A 59 -2.74 -3.58 6.22
CA GLU A 59 -1.74 -3.44 7.28
C GLU A 59 -0.48 -2.74 6.77
N TYR A 60 0.01 -3.13 5.59
CA TYR A 60 1.24 -2.55 5.03
C TYR A 60 1.27 -2.53 3.50
N PHE A 61 2.13 -1.68 2.95
CA PHE A 61 2.53 -1.67 1.55
C PHE A 61 4.02 -1.96 1.44
N LYS A 62 4.34 -2.94 0.59
CA LYS A 62 5.69 -3.38 0.32
C LYS A 62 6.01 -3.14 -1.16
N GLN A 63 7.14 -2.53 -1.44
CA GLN A 63 7.65 -2.34 -2.79
C GLN A 63 8.68 -3.42 -3.13
N TYR A 64 8.60 -3.93 -4.35
CA TYR A 64 9.52 -4.85 -4.98
C TYR A 64 10.35 -4.06 -5.99
N SER A 65 11.63 -3.90 -5.70
CA SER A 65 12.57 -3.33 -6.66
C SER A 65 12.96 -4.38 -7.70
N PRO A 66 13.27 -3.97 -8.96
CA PRO A 66 13.71 -4.89 -10.01
C PRO A 66 15.01 -5.64 -9.67
N GLY A 67 15.77 -5.19 -8.65
CA GLY A 67 16.93 -5.92 -8.10
C GLY A 67 16.60 -7.03 -7.09
N GLY A 68 15.32 -7.38 -6.91
CA GLY A 68 14.87 -8.40 -5.95
C GLY A 68 14.75 -7.92 -4.50
N ASN A 69 15.03 -6.63 -4.24
CA ASN A 69 14.88 -6.05 -2.91
C ASN A 69 13.41 -5.77 -2.61
N GLN A 70 12.99 -6.14 -1.41
CA GLN A 70 11.67 -5.81 -0.88
C GLN A 70 11.81 -4.77 0.23
N GLU A 71 11.09 -3.65 0.11
CA GLU A 71 11.10 -2.60 1.12
C GLU A 71 9.69 -2.23 1.54
N ILE A 72 9.44 -2.15 2.85
CA ILE A 72 8.16 -1.68 3.38
C ILE A 72 8.17 -0.15 3.33
N LEU A 73 7.30 0.41 2.48
CA LEU A 73 7.18 1.86 2.30
C LEU A 73 6.04 2.47 3.11
N TRP A 74 5.08 1.67 3.55
CA TRP A 74 4.05 2.13 4.47
C TRP A 74 3.62 0.98 5.38
N ASP A 75 3.51 1.25 6.68
CA ASP A 75 3.07 0.28 7.66
C ASP A 75 2.17 0.95 8.70
N LYS A 76 0.97 0.39 8.89
CA LYS A 76 -0.03 0.90 9.82
C LYS A 76 0.35 0.69 11.27
N SER A 77 0.90 -0.48 11.58
CA SER A 77 1.21 -0.93 12.95
C SER A 77 2.43 -0.18 13.52
N SER A 78 3.49 -0.10 12.73
CA SER A 78 4.71 0.67 13.00
C SER A 78 4.59 2.16 12.67
N ARG A 79 3.45 2.61 12.12
CA ARG A 79 3.20 4.00 11.71
C ARG A 79 4.29 4.54 10.77
N LEU A 80 4.78 3.69 9.88
CA LEU A 80 5.80 4.01 8.90
C LEU A 80 5.13 4.57 7.64
N ASP A 81 5.65 5.69 7.14
CA ASP A 81 5.11 6.35 5.95
C ASP A 81 6.26 6.94 5.13
N ARG A 82 6.92 6.11 4.32
CA ARG A 82 7.99 6.55 3.41
C ARG A 82 7.42 7.14 2.12
N ILE A 83 6.23 6.70 1.72
CA ILE A 83 5.51 7.21 0.54
C ILE A 83 5.34 8.73 0.60
N PHE A 84 4.92 9.29 1.74
CA PHE A 84 4.72 10.74 1.87
C PHE A 84 5.89 11.45 2.55
N GLN A 85 6.72 10.77 3.36
CA GLN A 85 7.94 11.38 3.91
C GLN A 85 8.95 11.79 2.83
N HIS A 86 9.00 11.09 1.69
CA HIS A 86 9.84 11.52 0.56
C HIS A 86 9.40 12.83 -0.11
N GLY A 87 8.23 13.39 0.26
CA GLY A 87 7.80 14.73 -0.15
C GLY A 87 7.99 15.82 0.90
N GLY A 88 8.40 15.45 2.12
CA GLY A 88 8.34 16.29 3.32
C GLY A 88 9.70 16.79 3.81
N ASN A 89 10.55 17.31 2.92
CA ASN A 89 11.52 18.32 3.34
C ASN A 89 11.82 19.32 2.20
N ARG A 90 10.85 20.21 1.97
CA ARG A 90 11.19 21.60 1.69
C ARG A 90 10.58 22.45 2.80
N ARG A 91 11.44 22.77 3.77
CA ARG A 91 11.55 24.03 4.52
C ARG A 91 10.26 24.62 5.09
N ASP A 92 10.23 24.72 6.40
CA ASP A 92 9.95 25.99 7.10
C ASP A 92 11.02 26.18 8.18
#